data_AF-A0A2I8VND8-F1
#
_entry.id   AF-A0A2I8VND8-F1
#
_cell.length_a   1.000
_cell.length_b   1.000
_cell.length_c   1.000
_cell.angle_alpha   90.00
_cell.angle_beta   90.00
_cell.angle_gamma   90.00
#
_symmetry.space_group_name_H-M   'P 1'
#
loop_
_entity.id
_entity.type
_entity.pdbx_description
1 polymer ?
#
loop_
_entity_poly.entity_id
_entity_poly.type
_entity_poly.pdbx_seq_one_letter_code
_entity_poly.pdbx_strand_id
1 'polypeptide(L)'
;MDERIAGREAELEHGRSEVHTHLSPIGGISLGSFRQSISSARSPPARAPVYHVRETQIPGAGDRFVVTFDDDRQLTIIIRNEGERQVRWRSEADANSELLFELSEREARRLAEIFDGSYFESVDTDLENALEDADIEWVEVDDEAPVVGQTLRESGIRTRTGVSVIAVQRSDRTHSNPDSSFRIEAGDVLVVVGSKAEHEAFEAFLS
;
A
#
# COMPACT_ATOMS: atom_id res chain seq x y z
N MET A 1 66.93 -38.26 3.32
CA MET A 1 65.61 -37.62 3.24
C MET A 1 65.67 -36.62 2.09
N ASP A 2 65.95 -37.11 0.87
CA ASP A 2 65.07 -37.86 -0.06
C ASP A 2 64.36 -36.88 -1.00
N GLU A 3 64.92 -36.77 -2.21
CA GLU A 3 64.30 -37.20 -3.49
C GLU A 3 63.40 -36.08 -4.07
N ARG A 4 63.84 -35.38 -5.13
CA ARG A 4 63.56 -35.72 -6.55
C ARG A 4 62.06 -36.02 -6.72
N ILE A 5 61.29 -35.26 -7.50
CA ILE A 5 61.26 -35.30 -8.97
C ILE A 5 60.32 -34.16 -9.46
N ALA A 6 60.64 -33.67 -10.68
CA ALA A 6 59.81 -33.07 -11.73
C ALA A 6 58.28 -32.98 -11.50
N GLY A 7 57.58 -31.98 -12.02
CA GLY A 7 57.62 -31.56 -13.41
C GLY A 7 56.25 -30.99 -13.78
N ARG A 8 56.30 -30.14 -14.80
CA ARG A 8 55.26 -29.35 -15.42
C ARG A 8 54.27 -30.25 -16.19
N GLU A 9 52.96 -30.04 -16.02
CA GLU A 9 51.82 -30.43 -16.87
C GLU A 9 50.55 -30.13 -16.05
N ALA A 10 49.39 -29.74 -16.55
CA ALA A 10 48.89 -29.21 -17.81
C ALA A 10 47.48 -28.66 -17.52
N GLU A 11 46.97 -27.81 -18.40
CA GLU A 11 45.60 -27.30 -18.44
C GLU A 11 44.52 -28.34 -18.10
N LEU A 12 43.58 -27.96 -17.22
CA LEU A 12 42.17 -28.33 -17.36
C LEU A 12 41.30 -27.12 -16.98
N GLU A 13 40.90 -26.46 -18.06
CA GLU A 13 39.75 -25.60 -18.30
C GLU A 13 38.46 -26.10 -17.64
N HIS A 14 37.67 -25.20 -17.02
CA HIS A 14 36.23 -24.97 -17.27
C HIS A 14 35.55 -24.22 -16.10
N GLY A 15 34.86 -23.13 -16.41
CA GLY A 15 33.64 -22.73 -15.67
C GLY A 15 33.65 -21.43 -14.88
N ARG A 16 34.15 -20.30 -15.41
CA ARG A 16 33.68 -18.99 -14.94
C ARG A 16 32.45 -18.56 -15.75
N SER A 17 31.30 -18.67 -15.08
CA SER A 17 30.10 -17.83 -15.13
C SER A 17 29.95 -16.86 -16.31
N GLU A 18 29.14 -17.23 -17.31
CA GLU A 18 28.35 -16.29 -18.14
C GLU A 18 27.00 -16.96 -18.45
N VAL A 19 25.95 -16.61 -17.70
CA VAL A 19 24.58 -16.95 -18.10
C VAL A 19 24.15 -15.93 -19.14
N HIS A 20 24.11 -16.43 -20.36
CA HIS A 20 23.64 -15.80 -21.58
C HIS A 20 22.14 -15.44 -21.44
N THR A 21 21.80 -14.20 -21.09
CA THR A 21 20.45 -13.69 -21.31
C THR A 21 20.37 -13.16 -22.74
N HIS A 22 19.90 -14.02 -23.63
CA HIS A 22 19.60 -13.70 -25.01
C HIS A 22 18.43 -12.70 -25.05
N LEU A 23 18.74 -11.40 -25.09
CA LEU A 23 17.78 -10.35 -25.44
C LEU A 23 17.80 -10.18 -26.96
N SER A 24 16.77 -10.70 -27.62
CA SER A 24 16.50 -10.35 -29.02
C SER A 24 16.24 -8.84 -29.13
N PRO A 25 16.80 -8.15 -30.14
CA PRO A 25 16.58 -6.73 -30.33
C PRO A 25 15.16 -6.52 -30.86
N ILE A 26 14.29 -5.94 -30.04
CA ILE A 26 13.01 -5.41 -30.53
C ILE A 26 13.34 -4.17 -31.37
N GLY A 27 12.88 -4.23 -32.61
CA GLY A 27 13.20 -3.33 -33.71
C GLY A 27 13.05 -1.85 -33.39
N GLY A 28 13.94 -1.09 -34.03
CA GLY A 28 14.01 0.35 -33.96
C GLY A 28 12.69 1.02 -34.27
N ILE A 29 12.26 1.86 -33.33
CA ILE A 29 11.35 2.95 -33.63
C ILE A 29 12.21 4.22 -33.66
N SER A 30 12.38 4.70 -34.87
CA SER A 30 13.02 5.96 -35.23
C SER A 30 12.50 7.10 -34.34
N LEU A 31 13.41 7.83 -33.68
CA LEU A 31 13.14 9.16 -33.12
C LEU A 31 12.86 10.10 -34.30
N GLY A 32 11.61 10.10 -34.78
CA GLY A 32 11.31 10.83 -36.00
C GLY A 32 9.88 10.78 -36.50
N SER A 33 8.85 10.54 -35.69
CA SER A 33 7.48 10.97 -36.00
C SER A 33 6.49 10.69 -34.85
N PHE A 34 6.51 11.51 -33.81
CA PHE A 34 5.35 11.60 -32.90
C PHE A 34 4.97 13.07 -32.66
N ARG A 35 4.82 13.79 -33.78
CA ARG A 35 4.07 15.05 -33.84
C ARG A 35 2.89 14.83 -34.77
N GLN A 36 1.80 14.28 -34.22
CA GLN A 36 0.40 14.49 -34.63
C GLN A 36 -0.43 13.33 -34.09
N SER A 37 -1.04 13.54 -32.92
CA SER A 37 -2.40 13.09 -32.56
C SER A 37 -2.61 13.21 -31.05
N ILE A 38 -2.67 14.46 -30.58
CA ILE A 38 -3.43 14.82 -29.37
C ILE A 38 -4.32 15.99 -29.79
N SER A 39 -5.27 15.69 -30.68
CA SER A 39 -6.33 16.59 -31.11
C SER A 39 -7.63 16.19 -30.42
N SER A 40 -7.72 16.47 -29.13
CA SER A 40 -8.96 16.95 -28.52
C SER A 40 -8.60 17.74 -27.26
N ALA A 41 -7.85 18.82 -27.45
CA ALA A 41 -7.81 19.89 -26.46
C ALA A 41 -9.26 20.37 -26.31
N ARG A 42 -9.94 19.94 -25.24
CA ARG A 42 -11.13 20.64 -24.78
C ARG A 42 -10.70 22.09 -24.60
N SER A 43 -11.38 23.00 -25.29
CA SER A 43 -11.19 24.43 -25.09
C SER A 43 -11.17 24.73 -23.59
N PRO A 44 -10.20 25.50 -23.07
CA PRO A 44 -10.23 25.90 -21.67
C PRO A 44 -11.59 26.54 -21.36
N PRO A 45 -12.18 26.29 -20.18
CA PRO A 45 -13.44 26.93 -19.81
C PRO A 45 -13.29 28.44 -19.94
N ALA A 46 -14.30 29.07 -20.55
CA ALA A 46 -14.37 30.51 -20.70
C ALA A 46 -14.41 31.15 -19.30
N ARG A 47 -13.27 31.76 -18.92
CA ARG A 47 -12.91 32.36 -17.62
C ARG A 47 -12.50 31.35 -16.53
N ALA A 48 -11.26 31.50 -16.04
CA ALA A 48 -10.81 30.86 -14.82
C ALA A 48 -11.67 31.34 -13.64
N PRO A 49 -12.04 30.47 -12.69
CA PRO A 49 -12.76 30.89 -11.50
C PRO A 49 -11.90 31.90 -10.73
N VAL A 50 -12.48 33.07 -10.45
CA VAL A 50 -11.81 34.16 -9.73
C VAL A 50 -11.98 33.90 -8.25
N TYR A 51 -11.18 32.98 -7.71
CA TYR A 51 -11.06 32.80 -6.26
C TYR A 51 -9.72 33.36 -5.78
N HIS A 52 -9.70 33.87 -4.56
CA HIS A 52 -8.48 34.35 -3.91
C HIS A 52 -8.18 33.48 -2.70
N VAL A 53 -6.93 32.99 -2.60
CA VAL A 53 -6.46 32.25 -1.43
C VAL A 53 -5.55 33.15 -0.60
N ARG A 54 -5.86 33.27 0.69
CA ARG A 54 -5.02 33.99 1.66
C ARG A 54 -4.52 33.04 2.73
N GLU A 55 -3.21 32.95 2.86
CA GLU A 55 -2.55 32.22 3.95
C GLU A 55 -2.26 33.17 5.13
N THR A 56 -2.34 32.66 6.34
CA THR A 56 -1.97 33.39 7.56
C THR A 56 -1.54 32.41 8.62
N GLN A 57 -0.32 32.58 9.13
CA GLN A 57 0.15 31.84 10.28
C GLN A 57 -0.63 32.25 11.54
N ILE A 58 -1.11 31.27 12.30
CA ILE A 58 -1.68 31.43 13.63
C ILE A 58 -0.56 31.17 14.65
N PRO A 59 -0.11 32.20 15.40
CA PRO A 59 0.98 32.06 16.35
C PRO A 59 0.77 30.88 17.32
N GLY A 60 1.70 29.92 17.30
CA GLY A 60 1.69 28.74 18.17
C GLY A 60 0.67 27.65 17.82
N ALA A 61 -0.26 27.89 16.88
CA ALA A 61 -1.36 26.96 16.62
C ALA A 61 -1.36 26.33 15.22
N GLY A 62 -0.72 26.95 14.22
CA GLY A 62 -0.60 26.39 12.87
C GLY A 62 -0.92 27.42 11.78
N ASP A 63 -1.51 27.00 10.67
CA ASP A 63 -1.75 27.84 9.49
C ASP A 63 -3.25 27.96 9.16
N ARG A 64 -3.66 29.12 8.67
CA ARG A 64 -5.03 29.38 8.19
C ARG A 64 -5.02 29.79 6.74
N PHE A 65 -5.74 29.05 5.91
CA PHE A 65 -6.02 29.36 4.53
C PHE A 65 -7.47 29.83 4.41
N VAL A 66 -7.70 30.96 3.74
CA VAL A 66 -9.03 31.48 3.43
C VAL A 66 -9.17 31.55 1.93
N VAL A 67 -10.04 30.73 1.37
CA VAL A 67 -10.47 30.79 -0.04
C VAL A 67 -11.72 31.66 -0.09
N THR A 68 -11.64 32.78 -0.80
CA THR A 68 -12.79 33.65 -1.08
C THR A 68 -13.22 33.46 -2.52
N PHE A 69 -14.48 33.09 -2.71
CA PHE A 69 -15.11 32.92 -4.01
C PHE A 69 -15.66 34.28 -4.53
N ASP A 70 -16.10 34.31 -5.78
CA ASP A 70 -16.61 35.51 -6.46
C ASP A 70 -17.95 36.02 -5.92
N ASP A 71 -18.68 35.16 -5.22
CA ASP A 71 -19.96 35.45 -4.56
C ASP A 71 -19.82 35.67 -3.05
N ASP A 72 -18.65 36.14 -2.60
CA ASP A 72 -18.30 36.45 -1.20
C ASP A 72 -18.36 35.27 -0.21
N ARG A 73 -18.64 34.06 -0.70
CA ARG A 73 -18.54 32.82 0.09
C ARG A 73 -17.09 32.58 0.48
N GLN A 74 -16.89 31.96 1.64
CA GLN A 74 -15.55 31.61 2.11
C GLN A 74 -15.46 30.17 2.58
N LEU A 75 -14.41 29.49 2.13
CA LEU A 75 -13.92 28.25 2.70
C LEU A 75 -12.67 28.57 3.52
N THR A 76 -12.70 28.28 4.82
CA THR A 76 -11.55 28.44 5.70
C THR A 76 -11.01 27.08 6.08
N ILE A 77 -9.71 26.88 5.86
CA ILE A 77 -8.98 25.68 6.27
C ILE A 77 -8.00 26.09 7.35
N ILE A 78 -8.06 25.45 8.52
CA ILE A 78 -7.09 25.64 9.60
C ILE A 78 -6.31 24.35 9.73
N ILE A 79 -5.00 24.40 9.50
CA ILE A 79 -4.08 23.29 9.72
C ILE A 79 -3.41 23.54 11.06
N ARG A 80 -3.72 22.70 12.06
CA ARG A 80 -3.10 22.80 13.38
C ARG A 80 -1.76 22.07 13.43
N ASN A 81 -0.87 22.53 14.30
CA ASN A 81 0.45 21.93 14.51
C ASN A 81 0.37 20.48 14.99
N GLU A 82 -0.70 20.12 15.70
CA GLU A 82 -0.96 18.76 16.20
C GLU A 82 -1.42 17.78 15.12
N GLY A 83 -1.55 18.22 13.86
CA GLY A 83 -1.92 17.32 12.75
C GLY A 83 -3.41 17.32 12.40
N GLU A 84 -4.25 18.05 13.14
CA GLU A 84 -5.67 18.20 12.83
C GLU A 84 -5.91 19.32 11.81
N ARG A 85 -6.88 19.14 10.91
CA ARG A 85 -7.35 20.14 9.96
C ARG A 85 -8.83 20.41 10.18
N GLN A 86 -9.22 21.67 10.32
CA GLN A 86 -10.63 22.05 10.37
C GLN A 86 -11.02 22.78 9.09
N VAL A 87 -12.12 22.36 8.48
CA VAL A 87 -12.69 23.01 7.29
C VAL A 87 -14.00 23.66 7.66
N ARG A 88 -14.09 24.96 7.37
CA ARG A 88 -15.25 25.80 7.72
C ARG A 88 -15.79 26.50 6.49
N TRP A 89 -17.09 26.71 6.48
CA TRP A 89 -17.81 27.41 5.42
C TRP A 89 -18.45 28.69 5.94
N ARG A 90 -18.52 29.69 5.08
CA ARG A 90 -19.29 30.91 5.30
C ARG A 90 -20.03 31.23 4.01
N SER A 91 -21.35 31.25 4.07
CA SER A 91 -22.24 31.34 2.90
C SER A 91 -22.41 32.75 2.32
N GLU A 92 -22.04 33.80 3.07
CA GLU A 92 -22.12 35.21 2.66
C GLU A 92 -21.30 36.08 3.62
N ALA A 93 -21.08 37.36 3.28
CA ALA A 93 -20.16 38.24 4.00
C ALA A 93 -20.48 38.40 5.49
N ASP A 94 -21.77 38.48 5.85
CA ASP A 94 -22.25 38.75 7.20
C ASP A 94 -22.66 37.47 7.96
N ALA A 95 -22.59 36.30 7.31
CA ALA A 95 -22.92 35.03 7.96
C ALA A 95 -21.83 34.57 8.93
N ASN A 96 -22.26 33.79 9.92
CA ASN A 96 -21.33 33.07 10.79
C ASN A 96 -20.60 31.98 10.00
N SER A 97 -19.35 31.71 10.38
CA SER A 97 -18.61 30.59 9.83
C SER A 97 -19.01 29.29 10.54
N GLU A 98 -19.49 28.32 9.76
CA GLU A 98 -19.92 26.99 10.20
C GLU A 98 -18.79 25.97 10.00
N LEU A 99 -18.61 25.05 10.95
CA LEU A 99 -17.70 23.91 10.78
C LEU A 99 -18.35 22.92 9.82
N LEU A 100 -17.66 22.56 8.73
CA LEU A 100 -18.12 21.50 7.83
C LEU A 100 -17.65 20.13 8.33
N PHE A 101 -16.35 20.01 8.59
CA PHE A 101 -15.73 18.77 9.07
C PHE A 101 -14.33 19.02 9.64
N GLU A 102 -13.86 18.06 10.43
CA GLU A 102 -12.50 17.96 10.93
C GLU A 102 -11.83 16.75 10.29
N LEU A 103 -10.53 16.83 10.03
CA LEU A 103 -9.74 15.79 9.38
C LEU A 103 -8.44 15.61 10.13
N SER A 104 -8.06 14.35 10.33
CA SER A 104 -6.67 13.97 10.57
C SER A 104 -5.80 14.26 9.35
N GLU A 105 -4.48 14.21 9.53
CA GLU A 105 -3.53 14.28 8.42
C GLU A 105 -3.79 13.21 7.35
N ARG A 106 -4.14 12.00 7.77
CA ARG A 106 -4.37 10.86 6.88
C ARG A 106 -5.61 11.09 6.01
N GLU A 107 -6.72 11.47 6.62
CA GLU A 107 -7.97 11.74 5.89
C GLU A 107 -7.81 12.91 4.91
N ALA A 108 -7.10 13.96 5.31
CA ALA A 108 -6.82 15.10 4.44
C ALA A 108 -5.98 14.71 3.21
N ARG A 109 -4.98 13.83 3.37
CA ARG A 109 -4.16 13.32 2.26
C ARG A 109 -5.01 12.51 1.27
N ARG A 110 -5.85 11.60 1.78
CA ARG A 110 -6.76 10.81 0.94
C ARG A 110 -7.78 11.67 0.19
N LEU A 111 -8.34 12.70 0.86
CA LEU A 111 -9.20 13.66 0.17
C LEU A 111 -8.46 14.46 -0.90
N ALA A 112 -7.20 14.82 -0.66
CA ALA A 112 -6.38 15.53 -1.65
C ALA A 112 -6.15 14.68 -2.91
N GLU A 113 -5.87 13.38 -2.75
CA GLU A 113 -5.76 12.43 -3.87
C GLU A 113 -7.07 12.32 -4.68
N ILE A 114 -8.22 12.38 -4.00
CA ILE A 114 -9.52 12.40 -4.67
C ILE A 114 -9.69 13.70 -5.46
N PHE A 115 -9.32 14.85 -4.86
CA PHE A 115 -9.47 16.15 -5.49
C PHE A 115 -8.50 16.41 -6.66
N ASP A 116 -7.27 15.91 -6.60
CA ASP A 116 -6.28 16.06 -7.68
C ASP A 116 -6.42 14.99 -8.78
N GLY A 117 -7.27 13.99 -8.56
CA GLY A 117 -7.57 12.92 -9.50
C GLY A 117 -6.53 11.79 -9.50
N SER A 118 -5.64 11.74 -8.50
CA SER A 118 -4.68 10.65 -8.33
C SER A 118 -5.24 9.46 -7.55
N TYR A 119 -6.43 9.58 -6.96
CA TYR A 119 -7.08 8.47 -6.26
C TYR A 119 -7.38 7.33 -7.23
N PHE A 120 -6.66 6.22 -7.06
CA PHE A 120 -6.91 4.97 -7.75
C PHE A 120 -7.22 3.93 -6.69
N GLU A 121 -8.38 3.29 -6.78
CA GLU A 121 -8.74 2.16 -5.93
C GLU A 121 -7.97 0.94 -6.42
N SER A 122 -6.69 0.85 -6.05
CA SER A 122 -5.94 -0.40 -6.12
C SER A 122 -6.49 -1.30 -5.01
N VAL A 123 -6.62 -2.59 -5.29
CA VAL A 123 -7.12 -3.64 -4.38
C VAL A 123 -6.34 -3.73 -3.05
N ASP A 124 -5.27 -2.94 -2.90
CA ASP A 124 -4.46 -2.77 -1.69
C ASP A 124 -5.10 -1.88 -0.60
N THR A 125 -6.03 -0.98 -0.93
CA THR A 125 -6.60 -0.07 0.10
C THR A 125 -7.51 -0.79 1.10
N ASP A 126 -8.17 -1.89 0.69
CA ASP A 126 -8.86 -2.79 1.62
C ASP A 126 -7.87 -3.46 2.58
N LEU A 127 -6.66 -3.77 2.10
CA LEU A 127 -5.60 -4.36 2.91
C LEU A 127 -5.01 -3.32 3.87
N GLU A 128 -4.72 -2.09 3.42
CA GLU A 128 -4.18 -1.02 4.27
C GLU A 128 -5.16 -0.53 5.35
N ASN A 129 -6.46 -0.45 5.05
CA ASN A 129 -7.47 -0.10 6.06
C ASN A 129 -7.76 -1.29 6.99
N ALA A 130 -7.74 -2.53 6.51
CA ALA A 130 -7.83 -3.70 7.37
C ALA A 130 -6.62 -3.84 8.30
N LEU A 131 -5.43 -3.41 7.84
CA LEU A 131 -4.18 -3.39 8.60
C LEU A 131 -4.06 -2.25 9.64
N GLU A 132 -4.95 -1.25 9.63
CA GLU A 132 -4.84 -0.11 10.56
C GLU A 132 -5.14 -0.50 12.02
N ASP A 133 -6.01 -1.50 12.21
CA ASP A 133 -6.37 -2.10 13.51
C ASP A 133 -5.99 -3.59 13.60
N ALA A 134 -5.25 -4.11 12.61
CA ALA A 134 -4.85 -5.51 12.55
C ALA A 134 -3.34 -5.69 12.66
N ASP A 135 -2.93 -6.58 13.56
CA ASP A 135 -1.56 -7.01 13.73
C ASP A 135 -1.25 -8.19 12.80
N ILE A 136 0.03 -8.36 12.44
CA ILE A 136 0.52 -9.54 11.73
C ILE A 136 1.22 -10.44 12.74
N GLU A 137 0.85 -11.72 12.75
CA GLU A 137 1.44 -12.73 13.63
C GLU A 137 1.94 -13.95 12.84
N TRP A 138 2.97 -14.59 13.38
CA TRP A 138 3.57 -15.82 12.88
C TRP A 138 3.22 -16.92 13.85
N VAL A 139 2.35 -17.84 13.41
CA VAL A 139 1.81 -18.88 14.27
C VAL A 139 2.25 -20.23 13.74
N GLU A 140 3.01 -20.96 14.54
CA GLU A 140 3.44 -22.32 14.22
C GLU A 140 2.26 -23.29 14.41
N VAL A 141 2.09 -24.20 13.46
CA VAL A 141 1.05 -25.23 13.51
C VAL A 141 1.61 -26.47 14.16
N ASP A 142 1.21 -26.74 15.40
CA ASP A 142 1.59 -27.95 16.10
C ASP A 142 1.02 -29.22 15.44
N ASP A 143 1.67 -30.36 15.71
CA ASP A 143 1.26 -31.68 15.19
C ASP A 143 -0.18 -32.07 15.55
N GLU A 144 -0.68 -31.57 16.68
CA GLU A 144 -2.02 -31.87 17.22
C GLU A 144 -3.08 -30.85 16.78
N ALA A 145 -2.71 -29.79 16.06
CA ALA A 145 -3.63 -28.74 15.69
C ALA A 145 -4.75 -29.27 14.77
N PRO A 146 -6.02 -28.89 15.00
CA PRO A 146 -7.18 -29.45 14.31
C PRO A 146 -7.22 -29.14 12.80
N VAL A 147 -6.37 -28.23 12.34
CA VAL A 147 -6.24 -27.81 10.93
C VAL A 147 -5.22 -28.67 10.15
N VAL A 148 -4.42 -29.50 10.83
CA VAL A 148 -3.40 -30.33 10.18
C VAL A 148 -4.04 -31.27 9.16
N GLY A 149 -3.50 -31.26 7.94
CA GLY A 149 -3.97 -32.06 6.83
C GLY A 149 -5.22 -31.51 6.12
N GLN A 150 -5.81 -30.41 6.59
CA GLN A 150 -6.91 -29.73 5.92
C GLN A 150 -6.41 -28.66 4.95
N THR A 151 -7.20 -28.35 3.93
CA THR A 151 -6.96 -27.16 3.11
C THR A 151 -7.36 -25.87 3.84
N LEU A 152 -6.84 -24.71 3.42
CA LEU A 152 -7.26 -23.40 3.94
C LEU A 152 -8.79 -23.20 3.82
N ARG A 153 -9.41 -23.75 2.77
CA ARG A 153 -10.86 -23.75 2.61
C ARG A 153 -11.58 -24.64 3.63
N GLU A 154 -11.09 -25.86 3.84
CA GLU A 154 -11.71 -26.86 4.72
C GLU A 154 -11.59 -26.48 6.20
N SER A 155 -10.45 -25.92 6.60
CA SER A 155 -10.21 -25.45 7.98
C SER A 155 -11.15 -24.31 8.39
N GLY A 156 -11.56 -23.49 7.42
CA GLY A 156 -12.48 -22.38 7.65
C GLY A 156 -11.91 -21.31 8.58
N ILE A 157 -10.58 -21.19 8.68
CA ILE A 157 -9.87 -20.27 9.60
C ILE A 157 -10.52 -18.88 9.59
N ARG A 158 -10.57 -18.23 8.42
CA ARG A 158 -11.15 -16.89 8.30
C ARG A 158 -12.59 -16.78 8.77
N THR A 159 -13.42 -17.77 8.45
CA THR A 159 -14.84 -17.74 8.84
C THR A 159 -15.05 -18.02 10.33
N ARG A 160 -14.14 -18.77 10.96
CA ARG A 160 -14.26 -19.21 12.35
C ARG A 160 -13.59 -18.25 13.33
N THR A 161 -12.50 -17.61 12.92
CA THR A 161 -11.65 -16.80 13.82
C THR A 161 -11.49 -15.36 13.35
N GLY A 162 -11.85 -15.04 12.10
CA GLY A 162 -11.71 -13.70 11.51
C GLY A 162 -10.36 -13.45 10.83
N VAL A 163 -9.28 -14.11 11.29
CA VAL A 163 -7.94 -13.90 10.72
C VAL A 163 -7.84 -14.35 9.27
N SER A 164 -7.01 -13.66 8.50
CA SER A 164 -6.67 -14.06 7.12
C SER A 164 -5.24 -14.55 7.04
N VAL A 165 -5.04 -15.74 6.45
CA VAL A 165 -3.69 -16.28 6.15
C VAL A 165 -3.17 -15.61 4.89
N ILE A 166 -2.07 -14.87 5.00
CA ILE A 166 -1.46 -14.12 3.88
C ILE A 166 -0.19 -14.79 3.33
N ALA A 167 0.44 -15.65 4.13
CA ALA A 167 1.54 -16.51 3.69
C ALA A 167 1.62 -17.78 4.55
N VAL A 168 2.23 -18.83 4.00
CA VAL A 168 2.66 -20.00 4.77
C VAL A 168 4.15 -20.20 4.56
N GLN A 169 4.91 -20.35 5.64
CA GLN A 169 6.29 -20.78 5.59
C GLN A 169 6.40 -22.25 5.96
N ARG A 170 6.97 -23.03 5.05
CA ARG A 170 7.23 -24.46 5.22
C ARG A 170 8.70 -24.71 5.00
N SER A 171 9.40 -25.07 6.07
CA SER A 171 10.87 -25.17 6.06
C SER A 171 11.48 -23.87 5.49
N ASP A 172 12.39 -23.95 4.51
CA ASP A 172 13.03 -22.78 3.91
C ASP A 172 12.21 -22.12 2.76
N ARG A 173 10.96 -22.52 2.55
CA ARG A 173 10.11 -22.00 1.46
C ARG A 173 8.96 -21.16 1.99
N THR A 174 8.76 -20.00 1.37
CA THR A 174 7.60 -19.13 1.61
C THR A 174 6.60 -19.28 0.48
N HIS A 175 5.38 -19.64 0.82
CA HIS A 175 4.21 -19.66 -0.06
C HIS A 175 3.41 -18.38 0.17
N SER A 176 3.70 -17.35 -0.62
CA SER A 176 2.98 -16.08 -0.58
C SER A 176 1.57 -16.23 -1.17
N ASN A 177 0.58 -15.63 -0.52
CA ASN A 177 -0.83 -15.66 -0.93
C ASN A 177 -1.32 -17.07 -1.30
N PRO A 178 -1.25 -18.02 -0.35
CA PRO A 178 -1.66 -19.40 -0.58
C PRO A 178 -3.12 -19.44 -1.03
N ASP A 179 -3.39 -20.18 -2.11
CA ASP A 179 -4.77 -20.30 -2.57
C ASP A 179 -5.58 -21.21 -1.63
N SER A 180 -6.90 -21.16 -1.77
CA SER A 180 -7.83 -21.90 -0.90
C SER A 180 -7.61 -23.43 -0.83
N SER A 181 -6.94 -24.02 -1.83
CA SER A 181 -6.64 -25.45 -1.89
C SER A 181 -5.30 -25.82 -1.23
N PHE A 182 -4.53 -24.84 -0.76
CA PHE A 182 -3.29 -25.05 -0.02
C PHE A 182 -3.58 -25.91 1.22
N ARG A 183 -2.83 -27.01 1.38
CA ARG A 183 -2.96 -27.96 2.49
C ARG A 183 -1.99 -27.61 3.61
N ILE A 184 -2.54 -27.39 4.80
CA ILE A 184 -1.79 -27.09 6.02
C ILE A 184 -1.15 -28.39 6.53
N GLU A 185 0.12 -28.32 6.88
CA GLU A 185 0.89 -29.42 7.46
C GLU A 185 1.42 -29.00 8.83
N ALA A 186 1.71 -29.99 9.68
CA ALA A 186 2.37 -29.72 10.96
C ALA A 186 3.78 -29.17 10.73
N GLY A 187 4.18 -28.22 11.58
CA GLY A 187 5.41 -27.44 11.43
C GLY A 187 5.33 -26.33 10.38
N ASP A 188 4.16 -26.09 9.77
CA ASP A 188 3.94 -24.86 9.00
C ASP A 188 3.92 -23.65 9.93
N VAL A 189 4.45 -22.52 9.46
CA VAL A 189 4.25 -21.21 10.09
C VAL A 189 3.28 -20.42 9.25
N LEU A 190 2.09 -20.18 9.81
CA LEU A 190 1.05 -19.37 9.19
C LEU A 190 1.31 -17.90 9.51
N VAL A 191 1.45 -17.08 8.47
CA VAL A 191 1.50 -15.62 8.61
C VAL A 191 0.07 -15.12 8.47
N VAL A 192 -0.48 -14.62 9.57
CA VAL A 192 -1.88 -14.20 9.67
C VAL A 192 -2.00 -12.72 9.96
N VAL A 193 -3.07 -12.12 9.44
CA VAL A 193 -3.47 -10.75 9.75
C VAL A 193 -4.87 -10.73 10.35
N GLY A 194 -5.04 -9.97 11.41
CA GLY A 194 -6.32 -9.79 12.12
C GLY A 194 -6.17 -8.84 13.32
N SER A 195 -7.29 -8.41 13.87
CA SER A 195 -7.31 -7.69 15.15
C SER A 195 -6.86 -8.59 16.30
N LYS A 196 -6.47 -8.01 17.42
CA LYS A 196 -6.08 -8.75 18.62
C LYS A 196 -7.10 -9.82 19.05
N ALA A 197 -8.40 -9.50 18.99
CA ALA A 197 -9.46 -10.45 19.36
C ALA A 197 -9.56 -11.63 18.39
N GLU A 198 -9.28 -11.41 17.11
CA GLU A 198 -9.25 -12.46 16.08
C GLU A 198 -8.03 -13.37 16.25
N HIS A 199 -6.87 -12.82 16.61
CA HIS A 199 -5.67 -13.60 16.95
C HIS A 199 -5.89 -14.47 18.19
N GLU A 200 -6.47 -13.92 19.27
CA GLU A 200 -6.82 -14.70 20.47
C GLU A 200 -7.80 -15.85 20.13
N ALA A 201 -8.79 -15.59 19.26
CA ALA A 201 -9.70 -16.62 18.77
C ALA A 201 -9.01 -17.67 17.89
N PHE A 202 -7.97 -17.27 17.15
CA PHE A 202 -7.19 -18.16 16.29
C PHE A 202 -6.26 -19.07 17.10
N GLU A 203 -5.54 -18.54 18.08
CA GLU A 203 -4.72 -19.36 19.00
C GLU A 203 -5.58 -20.40 19.75
N ALA A 204 -6.74 -19.97 20.26
CA ALA A 204 -7.69 -20.86 20.92
C ALA A 204 -8.31 -21.89 19.96
N PHE A 205 -8.34 -21.61 18.66
CA PHE A 205 -8.82 -22.54 17.64
C PHE A 205 -7.75 -23.58 17.25
N LEU A 206 -6.47 -23.26 17.39
CA LEU A 206 -5.38 -24.19 17.11
C LEU A 206 -5.04 -25.11 18.30
N SER A 207 -5.35 -24.66 19.53
CA SER A 207 -5.19 -25.43 20.78
C SER A 207 -6.26 -26.52 20.96
#